data_AF-A0A3C0YV07-F1
#
_entry.id   AF-A0A3C0YV07-F1
#
_cell.length_a   1.000
_cell.length_b   1.000
_cell.length_c   1.000
_cell.angle_alpha   90.00
_cell.angle_beta   90.00
_cell.angle_gamma   90.00
#
_symmetry.space_group_name_H-M   'P 1'
#
loop_
_entity.id
_entity.type
_entity.pdbx_description
1 polymer ?
#
loop_
_entity_poly.entity_id
_entity_poly.type
_entity_poly.pdbx_seq_one_letter_code
_entity_poly.pdbx_strand_id
1 'polypeptide(L)'
;MADARRDHTATALSSGRVLVAGGGATLPLHTVEIYDPISDTWSRTDPLMAPRRHHASTLLATGNLVVTGGMSGLVSSIRRTELYDPNSGSWAALGRISQARWGHHAFPLPDGGTLVVGGASTQGNSLSTAELLKPGIRTWTSAPQMSRGPRWGHASTPLADGRVLVVGGTSSISIRMATAEIYDPNL
;
A
#
# COMPACT_ATOMS: atom_id res chain seq x y z
N MET A 1 20.21 8.79 -4.93
CA MET A 1 18.96 8.43 -5.62
C MET A 1 19.12 8.71 -7.11
N ALA A 2 18.60 7.83 -7.97
CA ALA A 2 18.78 7.89 -9.43
C ALA A 2 17.56 8.45 -10.19
N ASP A 3 16.34 8.18 -9.74
CA ASP A 3 15.12 8.59 -10.44
C ASP A 3 14.28 9.60 -9.63
N ALA A 4 13.84 10.68 -10.29
CA ALA A 4 12.86 11.59 -9.72
C ALA A 4 11.48 10.91 -9.61
N ARG A 5 10.87 10.96 -8.42
CA ARG A 5 9.61 10.26 -8.14
C ARG A 5 8.74 11.02 -7.15
N ARG A 6 7.43 11.04 -7.40
CA ARG A 6 6.38 11.32 -6.41
C ARG A 6 5.48 10.10 -6.27
N ASP A 7 4.62 10.09 -5.27
CA ASP A 7 3.59 9.06 -5.10
C ASP A 7 4.16 7.62 -4.98
N HIS A 8 5.42 7.53 -4.53
CA HIS A 8 6.11 6.31 -4.17
C HIS A 8 5.79 5.95 -2.71
N THR A 9 6.19 4.76 -2.29
CA THR A 9 6.30 4.45 -0.87
C THR A 9 7.76 4.39 -0.45
N ALA A 10 8.03 4.80 0.79
CA ALA A 10 9.33 4.69 1.45
C ALA A 10 9.11 3.92 2.74
N THR A 11 9.71 2.73 2.86
CA THR A 11 9.51 1.83 4.01
C THR A 11 10.84 1.56 4.69
N ALA A 12 10.95 1.88 5.98
CA ALA A 12 12.06 1.45 6.80
C ALA A 12 12.01 -0.08 6.96
N LEU A 13 13.08 -0.77 6.57
CA LEU A 13 13.24 -2.21 6.75
C LEU A 13 13.79 -2.51 8.14
N SER A 14 13.64 -3.75 8.61
CA SER A 14 14.20 -4.19 9.90
C SER A 14 15.72 -4.01 10.02
N SER A 15 16.43 -3.93 8.89
CA SER A 15 17.86 -3.62 8.84
C SER A 15 18.21 -2.13 9.12
N GLY A 16 17.23 -1.25 9.25
CA GLY A 16 17.44 0.21 9.34
C GLY A 16 17.56 0.93 8.00
N ARG A 17 17.80 0.20 6.90
CA ARG A 17 17.75 0.74 5.53
C ARG A 17 16.33 1.11 5.11
N VAL A 18 16.19 2.04 4.17
CA VAL A 18 14.88 2.48 3.65
C VAL A 18 14.71 2.01 2.21
N LEU A 19 13.67 1.23 1.93
CA LEU A 19 13.31 0.82 0.58
C LEU A 19 12.29 1.79 -0.01
N VAL A 20 12.62 2.35 -1.17
CA VAL A 20 11.79 3.27 -1.94
C VAL A 20 11.31 2.58 -3.22
N ALA A 21 10.00 2.36 -3.32
CA ALA A 21 9.39 1.58 -4.40
C ALA A 21 8.49 2.44 -5.31
N GLY A 22 8.63 2.27 -6.62
CA GLY A 22 7.74 2.85 -7.62
C GLY A 22 7.60 4.37 -7.55
N GLY A 23 6.37 4.86 -7.65
CA GLY A 23 6.09 6.29 -7.84
C GLY A 23 6.32 6.69 -9.29
N GLY A 24 6.70 7.93 -9.53
CA GLY A 24 7.16 8.42 -10.84
C GLY A 24 6.91 9.90 -11.03
N ALA A 25 7.31 10.44 -12.18
CA ALA A 25 7.05 11.84 -12.56
C ALA A 25 5.83 11.92 -13.51
N THR A 26 6.07 11.69 -14.80
CA THR A 26 5.02 11.61 -15.83
C THR A 26 4.40 10.21 -15.85
N LEU A 27 5.24 9.19 -15.98
CA LEU A 27 4.85 7.78 -16.02
C LEU A 27 5.20 7.07 -14.71
N PRO A 28 4.43 6.06 -14.31
CA PRO A 28 4.80 5.23 -13.17
C PRO A 28 6.11 4.47 -13.40
N LEU A 29 6.92 4.35 -12.36
CA LEU A 29 8.18 3.63 -12.34
C LEU A 29 7.97 2.24 -11.73
N HIS A 30 8.76 1.27 -12.16
CA HIS A 30 8.93 -0.01 -11.48
C HIS A 30 10.24 -0.10 -10.71
N THR A 31 11.11 0.92 -10.83
CA THR A 31 12.41 0.94 -10.16
C THR A 31 12.26 0.99 -8.65
N VAL A 32 13.13 0.26 -7.96
CA VAL A 32 13.23 0.22 -6.50
C VAL A 32 14.65 0.61 -6.12
N GLU A 33 14.77 1.51 -5.15
CA GLU A 33 16.05 1.96 -4.62
C GLU A 33 16.08 1.74 -3.10
N ILE A 34 17.24 1.46 -2.54
CA ILE A 34 17.46 1.31 -1.11
C ILE A 34 18.43 2.40 -0.67
N TYR A 35 18.06 3.12 0.38
CA TYR A 35 18.93 4.04 1.09
C TYR A 35 19.52 3.35 2.32
N ASP A 36 20.84 3.42 2.45
CA ASP A 36 21.55 3.03 3.65
C ASP A 36 21.97 4.28 4.44
N PRO A 37 21.35 4.54 5.61
CA PRO A 37 21.66 5.71 6.41
C PRO A 37 23.05 5.64 7.08
N ILE A 38 23.68 4.47 7.17
CA ILE A 38 25.01 4.33 7.78
C ILE A 38 26.09 4.84 6.81
N SER A 39 25.99 4.43 5.54
CA SER A 39 26.94 4.82 4.50
C SER A 39 26.53 6.08 3.74
N ASP A 40 25.31 6.59 3.96
CA ASP A 40 24.68 7.68 3.21
C ASP A 40 24.67 7.41 1.69
N THR A 41 24.38 6.16 1.31
CA THR A 41 24.38 5.74 -0.09
C THR A 41 23.03 5.22 -0.56
N TRP A 42 22.83 5.30 -1.88
CA TRP A 42 21.68 4.72 -2.57
C TRP A 42 22.14 3.61 -3.50
N SER A 43 21.39 2.51 -3.53
CA SER A 43 21.58 1.42 -4.50
C SER A 43 20.25 0.99 -5.12
N ARG A 44 20.28 0.46 -6.34
CA ARG A 44 19.11 -0.18 -6.96
C ARG A 44 19.04 -1.64 -6.54
N THR A 45 17.82 -2.15 -6.40
CA THR A 45 17.53 -3.58 -6.22
C THR A 45 16.64 -4.08 -7.36
N ASP A 46 16.21 -5.34 -7.32
CA ASP A 46 15.29 -5.89 -8.31
C ASP A 46 14.05 -5.00 -8.45
N PRO A 47 13.59 -4.74 -9.68
CA PRO A 47 12.43 -3.90 -9.92
C PRO A 47 11.13 -4.61 -9.54
N LEU A 48 10.08 -3.81 -9.30
CA LEU A 48 8.70 -4.30 -9.27
C LEU A 48 8.34 -4.97 -10.60
N MET A 49 7.49 -5.99 -10.56
CA MET A 49 6.99 -6.69 -11.75
C MET A 49 6.09 -5.82 -12.64
N ALA A 50 5.54 -4.74 -12.09
CA ALA A 50 4.79 -3.76 -12.86
C ALA A 50 5.03 -2.34 -12.33
N PRO A 51 5.15 -1.34 -13.22
CA PRO A 51 5.31 0.05 -12.81
C PRO A 51 4.05 0.55 -12.11
N ARG A 52 4.22 1.28 -11.00
CA ARG A 52 3.10 1.73 -10.15
C ARG A 52 3.41 2.99 -9.35
N ARG A 53 2.40 3.85 -9.18
CA ARG A 53 2.38 4.99 -8.24
C ARG A 53 1.09 4.97 -7.41
N HIS A 54 1.04 5.71 -6.29
CA HIS A 54 -0.08 5.71 -5.34
C HIS A 54 -0.48 4.31 -4.84
N HIS A 55 0.46 3.38 -4.82
CA HIS A 55 0.28 2.06 -4.21
C HIS A 55 0.50 2.16 -2.71
N ALA A 56 0.07 1.13 -1.97
CA ALA A 56 0.38 1.00 -0.56
C ALA A 56 1.49 -0.03 -0.37
N SER A 57 2.31 0.16 0.66
CA SER A 57 3.28 -0.84 1.11
C SER A 57 3.19 -1.05 2.61
N THR A 58 3.37 -2.29 3.06
CA THR A 58 3.38 -2.63 4.48
C THR A 58 4.51 -3.61 4.80
N LEU A 59 5.30 -3.31 5.83
CA LEU A 59 6.29 -4.24 6.35
C LEU A 59 5.60 -5.22 7.29
N LEU A 60 5.78 -6.52 7.04
CA LEU A 60 5.28 -7.58 7.89
C LEU A 60 6.24 -7.85 9.04
N ALA A 61 5.74 -8.48 10.11
CA ALA A 61 6.56 -8.92 11.24
C ALA A 61 7.67 -9.92 10.83
N THR A 62 7.50 -10.63 9.70
CA THR A 62 8.53 -11.50 9.12
C THR A 62 9.71 -10.73 8.50
N GLY A 63 9.59 -9.41 8.35
CA GLY A 63 10.55 -8.56 7.65
C GLY A 63 10.30 -8.43 6.14
N ASN A 64 9.37 -9.20 5.57
CA ASN A 64 8.99 -9.04 4.17
C ASN A 64 8.10 -7.81 3.96
N LEU A 65 8.17 -7.19 2.78
CA LEU A 65 7.36 -6.03 2.43
C LEU A 65 6.30 -6.42 1.40
N VAL A 66 5.03 -6.16 1.69
CA VAL A 66 3.93 -6.33 0.74
C VAL A 66 3.66 -5.00 0.05
N VAL A 67 3.59 -5.01 -1.29
CA VAL A 67 3.22 -3.86 -2.13
C VAL A 67 1.95 -4.18 -2.90
N THR A 68 0.91 -3.35 -2.73
CA THR A 68 -0.44 -3.65 -3.25
C THR A 68 -1.01 -2.49 -4.05
N GLY A 69 -1.65 -2.84 -5.17
CA GLY A 69 -2.43 -1.91 -5.98
C GLY A 69 -1.63 -0.75 -6.57
N GLY A 70 -2.25 0.42 -6.65
CA GLY A 70 -1.72 1.62 -7.28
C GLY A 70 -2.13 1.76 -8.75
N MET A 71 -1.55 2.76 -9.43
CA MET A 71 -1.80 3.08 -10.83
C MET A 71 -0.63 2.69 -11.72
N SER A 72 -0.90 1.89 -12.75
CA SER A 72 0.02 1.52 -13.83
C SER A 72 -0.48 2.16 -15.13
N GLY A 73 0.13 3.28 -15.51
CA GLY A 73 -0.36 4.19 -16.56
C GLY A 73 -1.05 5.45 -16.02
N LEU A 74 -1.67 6.23 -16.92
CA LEU A 74 -2.30 7.52 -16.57
C LEU A 74 -3.62 7.35 -15.81
N VAL A 75 -4.43 6.35 -16.16
CA VAL A 75 -5.80 6.15 -15.64
C VAL A 75 -6.13 4.69 -15.32
N SER A 76 -5.11 3.83 -15.18
CA SER A 76 -5.30 2.39 -14.96
C SER A 76 -4.80 2.01 -13.57
N SER A 77 -5.72 1.73 -12.64
CA SER A 77 -5.35 1.10 -11.36
C SER A 77 -5.23 -0.41 -11.51
N ILE A 78 -4.34 -1.01 -10.73
CA ILE A 78 -4.01 -2.43 -10.83
C ILE A 78 -4.42 -3.20 -9.57
N ARG A 79 -4.60 -4.50 -9.73
CA ARG A 79 -4.93 -5.46 -8.65
C ARG A 79 -3.72 -6.22 -8.12
N ARG A 80 -2.53 -5.90 -8.63
CA ARG A 80 -1.32 -6.70 -8.39
C ARG A 80 -0.78 -6.45 -6.97
N THR A 81 -0.43 -7.55 -6.33
CA THR A 81 0.28 -7.58 -5.05
C THR A 81 1.62 -8.26 -5.27
N GLU A 82 2.68 -7.70 -4.68
CA GLU A 82 4.04 -8.23 -4.75
C GLU A 82 4.62 -8.31 -3.33
N LEU A 83 5.39 -9.35 -3.06
CA LEU A 83 6.12 -9.55 -1.80
C LEU A 83 7.61 -9.37 -2.08
N TYR A 84 8.25 -8.48 -1.35
CA TYR A 84 9.69 -8.30 -1.35
C TYR A 84 10.34 -9.07 -0.20
N ASP A 85 11.37 -9.82 -0.52
CA ASP A 85 12.26 -10.42 0.46
C ASP A 85 13.55 -9.58 0.58
N PRO A 86 13.76 -8.89 1.72
CA PRO A 86 14.94 -8.04 1.90
C PRO A 86 16.26 -8.82 2.00
N ASN A 87 16.22 -10.13 2.22
CA ASN A 87 17.44 -10.94 2.31
C ASN A 87 17.99 -11.27 0.93
N SER A 88 17.12 -11.65 -0.01
CA SER A 88 17.50 -11.93 -1.40
C SER A 88 17.47 -10.68 -2.29
N GLY A 89 16.70 -9.66 -1.92
CA GLY A 89 16.48 -8.49 -2.75
C GLY A 89 15.46 -8.70 -3.87
N SER A 90 14.74 -9.83 -3.86
CA SER A 90 13.85 -10.24 -4.95
C SER A 90 12.36 -10.09 -4.63
N TRP A 91 11.56 -10.03 -5.69
CA TRP A 91 10.11 -9.91 -5.64
C TRP A 91 9.41 -11.21 -6.04
N ALA A 92 8.30 -11.52 -5.35
CA ALA A 92 7.40 -12.60 -5.70
C ALA A 92 5.97 -12.09 -5.90
N ALA A 93 5.24 -12.68 -6.84
CA ALA A 93 3.82 -12.39 -7.02
C ALA A 93 3.00 -13.00 -5.86
N LEU A 94 2.03 -12.23 -5.35
CA LEU A 94 1.03 -12.70 -4.40
C LEU A 94 -0.38 -12.70 -5.02
N GLY A 95 -1.37 -13.17 -4.25
CA GLY A 95 -2.77 -13.02 -4.58
C GLY A 95 -3.14 -11.56 -4.90
N ARG A 96 -4.15 -11.40 -5.74
CA ARG A 96 -4.62 -10.09 -6.20
C ARG A 96 -5.80 -9.62 -5.36
N ILE A 97 -5.84 -8.33 -5.07
CA ILE A 97 -7.06 -7.70 -4.54
C ILE A 97 -8.18 -7.81 -5.57
N SER A 98 -9.41 -8.01 -5.12
CA SER A 98 -10.60 -8.14 -5.96
C SER A 98 -10.92 -6.83 -6.69
N GLN A 99 -10.76 -5.69 -6.01
CA GLN A 99 -11.03 -4.36 -6.55
C GLN A 99 -9.74 -3.57 -6.73
N ALA A 100 -9.47 -3.12 -7.97
CA ALA A 100 -8.32 -2.28 -8.27
C ALA A 100 -8.45 -0.93 -7.53
N ARG A 101 -7.42 -0.55 -6.78
CA ARG A 101 -7.44 0.67 -5.96
C ARG A 101 -6.10 1.38 -5.94
N TRP A 102 -6.13 2.70 -5.75
CA TRP A 102 -4.96 3.56 -5.56
C TRP A 102 -5.25 4.58 -4.44
N GLY A 103 -4.20 5.13 -3.82
CA GLY A 103 -4.33 6.08 -2.71
C GLY A 103 -5.04 5.48 -1.48
N HIS A 104 -4.99 4.15 -1.36
CA HIS A 104 -5.45 3.38 -0.20
C HIS A 104 -4.28 3.22 0.77
N HIS A 105 -4.57 2.82 2.00
CA HIS A 105 -3.55 2.47 2.98
C HIS A 105 -3.53 0.96 3.23
N ALA A 106 -2.36 0.46 3.66
CA ALA A 106 -2.13 -0.94 3.99
C ALA A 106 -1.48 -1.06 5.37
N PHE A 107 -1.87 -2.07 6.14
CA PHE A 107 -1.34 -2.31 7.50
C PHE A 107 -1.04 -3.79 7.71
N PRO A 108 0.00 -4.12 8.50
CA PRO A 108 0.18 -5.47 8.96
C PRO A 108 -0.86 -5.79 10.04
N LEU A 109 -1.30 -7.03 10.10
CA LEU A 109 -2.20 -7.52 11.14
C LEU A 109 -1.45 -8.40 12.15
N PRO A 110 -1.95 -8.52 13.41
CA PRO A 110 -1.31 -9.35 14.43
C PRO A 110 -1.17 -10.83 14.03
N ASP A 111 -2.04 -11.33 13.16
CA ASP A 111 -2.01 -12.70 12.64
C ASP A 111 -0.99 -12.91 11.51
N GLY A 112 -0.25 -11.86 11.11
CA GLY A 112 0.68 -11.87 9.98
C GLY A 112 0.05 -11.52 8.64
N GLY A 113 -1.25 -11.22 8.59
CA GLY A 113 -1.95 -10.78 7.41
C GLY A 113 -1.68 -9.34 7.02
N THR A 114 -2.37 -8.87 5.99
CA THR A 114 -2.38 -7.47 5.58
C THR A 114 -3.81 -6.99 5.37
N LEU A 115 -4.13 -5.84 5.95
CA LEU A 115 -5.37 -5.12 5.69
C LEU A 115 -5.11 -4.01 4.67
N VAL A 116 -5.96 -3.86 3.67
CA VAL A 116 -6.04 -2.65 2.84
C VAL A 116 -7.39 -1.95 3.04
N VAL A 117 -7.38 -0.62 3.17
CA VAL A 117 -8.60 0.17 3.43
C VAL A 117 -8.71 1.37 2.50
N GLY A 118 -9.91 1.56 1.95
CA GLY A 118 -10.29 2.74 1.19
C GLY A 118 -9.52 2.92 -0.12
N GLY A 119 -9.23 4.17 -0.44
CA GLY A 119 -8.62 4.58 -1.71
C GLY A 119 -9.67 4.88 -2.78
N ALA A 120 -9.25 4.90 -4.04
CA ALA A 120 -10.12 5.18 -5.17
C ALA A 120 -10.00 4.09 -6.25
N SER A 121 -11.09 3.81 -6.95
CA SER A 121 -11.14 2.87 -8.07
C SER A 121 -10.46 3.41 -9.32
N THR A 122 -10.39 2.60 -10.38
CA THR A 122 -9.92 3.03 -11.70
C THR A 122 -10.71 4.22 -12.24
N GLN A 123 -12.00 4.28 -11.95
CA GLN A 123 -12.91 5.37 -12.37
C GLN A 123 -12.76 6.62 -11.49
N GLY A 124 -11.89 6.61 -10.48
CA GLY A 124 -11.73 7.71 -9.52
C GLY A 124 -12.81 7.75 -8.44
N ASN A 125 -13.66 6.73 -8.34
CA ASN A 125 -14.66 6.63 -7.28
C ASN A 125 -13.97 6.25 -5.96
N SER A 126 -14.19 7.04 -4.91
CA SER A 126 -13.71 6.71 -3.57
C SER A 126 -14.31 5.39 -3.09
N LEU A 127 -13.55 4.65 -2.29
CA LEU A 127 -13.90 3.32 -1.79
C LEU A 127 -14.09 3.35 -0.26
N SER A 128 -15.14 2.69 0.21
CA SER A 128 -15.30 2.30 1.62
C SER A 128 -14.84 0.86 1.88
N THR A 129 -14.55 0.12 0.80
CA THR A 129 -14.20 -1.30 0.86
C THR A 129 -12.82 -1.51 1.45
N ALA A 130 -12.67 -2.66 2.08
CA ALA A 130 -11.41 -3.15 2.60
C ALA A 130 -11.24 -4.63 2.24
N GLU A 131 -9.99 -5.07 2.20
CA GLU A 131 -9.63 -6.45 1.87
C GLU A 131 -8.50 -6.94 2.79
N LEU A 132 -8.51 -8.23 3.07
CA LEU A 132 -7.58 -8.91 3.97
C LEU A 132 -6.77 -9.96 3.21
N LEU A 133 -5.44 -9.85 3.26
CA LEU A 133 -4.52 -10.88 2.82
C LEU A 133 -4.30 -11.88 3.95
N LYS A 134 -4.65 -13.15 3.72
CA LYS A 134 -4.38 -14.22 4.69
C LYS A 134 -2.94 -14.75 4.51
N PRO A 135 -2.11 -14.80 5.56
CA PRO A 135 -0.67 -15.10 5.45
C PRO A 135 -0.36 -16.50 4.91
N GLY A 136 -1.16 -17.52 5.28
CA GLY A 136 -0.92 -18.91 4.89
C GLY A 136 -1.31 -19.24 3.43
N ILE A 137 -2.45 -18.71 2.97
CA ILE A 137 -3.00 -19.03 1.63
C ILE A 137 -2.60 -17.97 0.60
N ARG A 138 -2.08 -16.81 1.05
CA ARG A 138 -1.63 -15.69 0.21
C ARG A 138 -2.72 -15.18 -0.73
N THR A 139 -3.99 -15.29 -0.29
CA THR A 139 -5.19 -14.84 -1.00
C THR A 139 -5.83 -13.67 -0.27
N TRP A 140 -6.44 -12.78 -1.05
CA TRP A 140 -7.25 -11.68 -0.53
C TRP A 140 -8.70 -12.12 -0.36
N THR A 141 -9.31 -11.70 0.75
CA THR A 141 -10.74 -11.84 1.02
C THR A 141 -11.35 -10.47 1.31
N SER A 142 -12.64 -10.30 1.01
CA SER A 142 -13.36 -9.09 1.41
C SER A 142 -13.36 -8.97 2.93
N ALA A 143 -13.27 -7.73 3.42
CA ALA A 143 -13.42 -7.35 4.82
C ALA A 143 -14.67 -6.46 4.98
N PRO A 144 -15.09 -6.16 6.22
CA PRO A 144 -16.12 -5.18 6.49
C PRO A 144 -15.81 -3.82 5.85
N GLN A 145 -16.83 -3.05 5.50
CA GLN A 145 -16.63 -1.72 4.90
C GLN A 145 -16.55 -0.64 5.98
N MET A 146 -15.87 0.47 5.67
CA MET A 146 -15.92 1.68 6.48
C MET A 146 -17.36 2.22 6.61
N SER A 147 -17.76 2.49 7.84
CA SER A 147 -19.11 2.91 8.23
C SER A 147 -19.39 4.39 7.99
N ARG A 148 -18.34 5.22 7.96
CA ARG A 148 -18.49 6.68 7.74
C ARG A 148 -18.31 7.08 6.29
N GLY A 149 -18.38 6.11 5.37
CA GLY A 149 -18.44 6.32 3.92
C GLY A 149 -17.10 6.15 3.20
N PRO A 150 -17.15 6.19 1.85
CA PRO A 150 -15.98 5.97 1.01
C PRO A 150 -14.99 7.13 1.08
N ARG A 151 -13.69 6.83 1.03
CA ARG A 151 -12.64 7.86 1.12
C ARG A 151 -11.30 7.46 0.50
N TRP A 152 -10.61 8.45 -0.07
CA TRP A 152 -9.19 8.37 -0.44
C TRP A 152 -8.43 9.58 0.12
N GLY A 153 -7.10 9.48 0.20
CA GLY A 153 -6.26 10.54 0.80
C GLY A 153 -6.56 10.80 2.28
N HIS A 154 -7.13 9.81 2.97
CA HIS A 154 -7.38 9.86 4.41
C HIS A 154 -6.08 9.59 5.18
N ALA A 155 -5.98 10.10 6.40
CA ALA A 155 -4.93 9.65 7.32
C ALA A 155 -5.42 8.39 8.04
N SER A 156 -4.50 7.49 8.38
CA SER A 156 -4.84 6.31 9.16
C SER A 156 -3.71 5.86 10.04
N THR A 157 -4.04 5.37 11.23
CA THR A 157 -3.06 4.86 12.19
C THR A 157 -3.50 3.48 12.67
N PRO A 158 -2.68 2.42 12.50
CA PRO A 158 -2.98 1.13 13.08
C PRO A 158 -2.93 1.22 14.61
N LEU A 159 -3.85 0.53 15.27
CA LEU A 159 -3.93 0.44 16.73
C LEU A 159 -3.36 -0.91 17.19
N ALA A 160 -2.92 -0.97 18.45
CA ALA A 160 -2.26 -2.16 19.01
C ALA A 160 -3.16 -3.41 19.02
N ASP A 161 -4.48 -3.23 18.97
CA ASP A 161 -5.48 -4.31 18.96
C ASP A 161 -5.86 -4.78 17.54
N GLY A 162 -5.17 -4.30 16.50
CA GLY A 162 -5.41 -4.67 15.11
C GLY A 162 -6.51 -3.86 14.41
N ARG A 163 -7.18 -2.93 15.12
CA ARG A 163 -8.07 -1.94 14.50
C ARG A 163 -7.28 -0.80 13.88
N VAL A 164 -7.96 0.06 13.11
CA VAL A 164 -7.33 1.22 12.46
C VAL A 164 -8.13 2.47 12.75
N LEU A 165 -7.51 3.51 13.29
CA LEU A 165 -8.10 4.84 13.31
C LEU A 165 -8.00 5.43 11.91
N VAL A 166 -9.13 5.77 11.31
CA VAL A 166 -9.22 6.40 9.98
C VAL A 166 -9.79 7.81 10.13
N VAL A 167 -9.10 8.82 9.61
CA VAL A 167 -9.45 10.24 9.80
C VAL A 167 -9.47 10.98 8.47
N GLY A 168 -10.57 11.70 8.24
CA GLY A 168 -10.72 12.63 7.13
C GLY A 168 -10.67 11.95 5.76
N GLY A 169 -10.01 12.60 4.80
CA GLY A 169 -9.97 12.17 3.40
C GLY A 169 -11.06 12.82 2.56
N THR A 170 -11.25 12.28 1.36
CA THR A 170 -12.13 12.84 0.34
C THR A 170 -13.09 11.76 -0.15
N SER A 171 -14.40 12.01 -0.13
CA SER A 171 -15.42 11.06 -0.59
C SER A 171 -15.75 11.22 -2.08
N SER A 172 -15.58 12.42 -2.63
CA SER A 172 -15.61 12.72 -4.06
C SER A 172 -14.74 13.95 -4.33
N ILE A 173 -14.40 14.24 -5.59
CA ILE A 173 -13.48 15.34 -5.96
C ILE A 173 -13.77 16.65 -5.18
N SER A 174 -15.04 16.96 -4.96
CA SER A 174 -15.50 18.19 -4.30
C SER A 174 -15.84 18.07 -2.81
N ILE A 175 -15.79 16.86 -2.23
CA ILE A 175 -16.26 16.63 -0.85
C ILE A 175 -15.10 16.14 0.02
N ARG A 176 -14.63 17.02 0.92
CA ARG A 176 -13.71 16.68 2.01
C ARG A 176 -14.50 16.17 3.22
N MET A 177 -13.95 15.19 3.91
CA MET A 177 -14.60 14.56 5.05
C MET A 177 -14.03 15.11 6.36
N ALA A 178 -14.92 15.46 7.28
CA ALA A 178 -14.59 15.81 8.67
C ALA A 178 -14.93 14.66 9.65
N THR A 179 -14.95 13.41 9.15
CA THR A 179 -15.29 12.23 9.95
C THR A 179 -14.06 11.42 10.32
N ALA A 180 -14.12 10.78 11.48
CA ALA A 180 -13.19 9.75 11.90
C ALA A 180 -13.96 8.48 12.30
N GLU A 181 -13.32 7.32 12.14
CA GLU A 181 -13.84 6.05 12.64
C GLU A 181 -12.71 5.13 13.11
N ILE A 182 -13.03 4.27 14.09
CA ILE A 182 -12.20 3.11 14.41
C ILE A 182 -12.71 1.98 13.53
N TYR A 183 -11.95 1.64 12.50
CA TYR A 183 -12.23 0.54 11.60
C TYR A 183 -11.78 -0.77 12.25
N ASP A 184 -12.67 -1.75 12.32
CA ASP A 184 -12.39 -3.10 12.81
C ASP A 184 -12.51 -4.11 11.66
N PRO A 185 -11.42 -4.80 11.29
CA PRO A 185 -11.45 -5.77 10.19
C PRO A 185 -12.24 -7.06 10.51
N ASN A 186 -12.64 -7.28 11.77
CA ASN A 186 -13.24 -8.54 12.23
C ASN A 186 -14.74 -8.45 12.57
N LEU A 187 -15.38 -7.30 12.35
CA LEU A 187 -16.82 -7.08 12.62
C LEU A 187 -17.75 -7.70 11.57
#